data_AF-A0A7Z7BE27-F1
#
_entry.id   AF-A0A7Z7BE27-F1
#
_cell.length_a   1.000
_cell.length_b   1.000
_cell.length_c   1.000
_cell.angle_alpha   90.00
_cell.angle_beta   90.00
_cell.angle_gamma   90.00
#
_symmetry.space_group_name_H-M   'P 1'
#
loop_
_entity.id
_entity.type
_entity.pdbx_description
1 polymer ?
#
loop_
_entity_poly.entity_id
_entity_poly.type
_entity_poly.pdbx_seq_one_letter_code
_entity_poly.pdbx_strand_id
1 'polypeptide(L)'
;MFRIFKTQSGTADLEIQPVSLAQSSPVSATQSEKMGDDTLLDSLAILSKINGMSVVQHGARLAVMGELLVSVLTHLPTEMRADIVESFRDRVDNLMSLSDDRSLPEQYHSALLTEVNRYLNALR
;
A
#
# COMPACT_ATOMS: atom_id res chain seq x y z
N MET A 1 -14.73 -5.76 -47.48
CA MET A 1 -13.99 -4.54 -47.84
C MET A 1 -12.50 -4.88 -47.80
N PHE A 2 -11.85 -4.81 -48.97
CA PHE A 2 -10.42 -4.82 -49.35
C PHE A 2 -9.35 -5.72 -48.66
N ARG A 3 -8.50 -6.26 -49.55
CA ARG A 3 -7.46 -7.30 -49.41
C ARG A 3 -6.08 -6.71 -49.06
N ILE A 4 -5.28 -7.52 -48.33
CA ILE A 4 -3.87 -7.99 -48.52
C ILE A 4 -2.85 -6.96 -49.08
N PHE A 5 -1.67 -6.73 -48.49
CA PHE A 5 -0.36 -7.41 -48.67
C PHE A 5 0.63 -6.69 -47.69
N LYS A 6 1.72 -7.26 -47.17
CA LYS A 6 2.73 -8.10 -47.81
C LYS A 6 3.72 -8.63 -46.74
N THR A 7 3.78 -9.93 -46.52
CA THR A 7 5.02 -10.61 -46.09
C THR A 7 5.77 -10.99 -47.35
N GLN A 8 6.98 -10.44 -47.54
CA GLN A 8 7.87 -10.84 -48.62
C GLN A 8 9.24 -11.21 -48.04
N SER A 9 9.57 -12.48 -48.28
CA SER A 9 10.85 -13.17 -48.21
C SER A 9 12.00 -12.45 -48.93
N GLY A 10 13.24 -12.69 -48.49
CA GLY A 10 14.41 -12.48 -49.33
C GLY A 10 15.73 -12.58 -48.57
N THR A 11 16.47 -13.64 -48.85
CA THR A 11 17.84 -13.94 -48.43
C THR A 11 18.89 -13.00 -49.05
N ALA A 12 19.98 -12.82 -48.31
CA ALA A 12 21.32 -12.37 -48.71
C ALA A 12 21.46 -10.91 -49.18
N ASP A 13 22.20 -10.10 -48.41
CA ASP A 13 23.60 -9.87 -48.79
C ASP A 13 24.47 -9.46 -47.60
N LEU A 14 25.69 -9.97 -47.63
CA LEU A 14 26.80 -9.56 -46.78
C LEU A 14 27.26 -8.18 -47.25
N GLU A 15 27.21 -7.16 -46.40
CA GLU A 15 28.13 -6.03 -46.50
C GLU A 15 28.93 -5.92 -45.21
N ILE A 16 30.04 -6.65 -45.20
CA ILE A 16 31.20 -6.30 -44.40
C ILE A 16 31.84 -5.12 -45.13
N GLN A 17 31.79 -3.92 -44.53
CA GLN A 17 32.83 -2.93 -44.80
C GLN A 17 33.58 -2.60 -43.50
N PRO A 18 34.92 -2.62 -43.52
CA PRO A 18 35.74 -2.72 -42.32
C PRO A 18 36.18 -1.34 -41.80
N VAL A 19 36.31 -1.29 -40.48
CA VAL A 19 37.33 -0.54 -39.72
C VAL A 19 37.41 0.97 -39.95
N SER A 20 37.02 1.73 -38.92
CA SER A 20 37.95 2.71 -38.37
C SER A 20 37.77 2.85 -36.86
N LEU A 21 38.78 2.33 -36.14
CA LEU A 21 38.92 2.38 -34.69
C LEU A 21 39.66 3.68 -34.34
N ALA A 22 38.90 4.72 -33.98
CA ALA A 22 39.36 5.97 -33.36
C ALA A 22 38.08 6.82 -33.15
N GLN A 23 37.64 7.26 -31.99
CA GLN A 23 38.26 7.49 -30.69
C GLN A 23 37.18 7.33 -29.60
N SER A 24 37.62 6.81 -28.46
CA SER A 24 36.87 6.80 -27.20
C SER A 24 36.48 8.22 -26.78
N SER A 25 35.21 8.42 -26.44
CA SER A 25 34.81 9.39 -25.42
C SER A 25 34.10 8.60 -24.31
N PRO A 26 34.70 8.47 -23.11
CA PRO A 26 34.07 7.78 -22.00
C PRO A 26 33.19 8.77 -21.24
N VAL A 27 32.05 9.17 -21.80
CA VAL A 27 31.06 9.96 -21.07
C VAL A 27 29.66 9.48 -21.44
N SER A 28 29.22 8.37 -20.86
CA SER A 28 27.80 7.98 -20.83
C SER A 28 27.44 6.85 -19.85
N ALA A 29 28.39 6.32 -19.07
CA ALA A 29 28.05 5.42 -17.96
C ALA A 29 27.56 6.20 -16.72
N THR A 30 28.23 7.31 -16.40
CA THR A 30 27.96 8.11 -15.19
C THR A 30 26.69 8.96 -15.23
N GLN A 31 26.18 9.32 -16.42
CA GLN A 31 24.91 10.05 -16.53
C GLN A 31 23.69 9.13 -16.48
N SER A 32 23.81 7.89 -16.97
CA SER A 32 22.73 6.90 -16.94
C SER A 32 22.48 6.39 -15.52
N GLU A 33 23.55 6.12 -14.76
CA GLU A 33 23.43 5.74 -13.34
C GLU A 33 22.89 6.88 -12.48
N LYS A 34 23.36 8.12 -12.68
CA LYS A 34 22.91 9.28 -11.90
C LYS A 34 21.45 9.66 -12.16
N MET A 35 20.98 9.54 -13.41
CA MET A 35 19.58 9.79 -13.75
C MET A 35 18.65 8.67 -13.23
N GLY A 36 19.16 7.44 -13.13
CA GLY A 36 18.50 6.34 -12.44
C GLY A 36 18.36 6.59 -10.94
N ASP A 37 19.43 7.06 -10.29
CA ASP A 37 19.39 7.37 -8.85
C ASP A 37 18.46 8.54 -8.54
N ASP A 38 18.49 9.63 -9.32
CA ASP A 38 17.60 10.78 -9.12
C ASP A 38 16.12 10.38 -9.29
N THR A 39 15.80 9.54 -10.28
CA THR A 39 14.42 9.04 -10.49
C THR A 39 13.97 8.04 -9.41
N LEU A 40 14.88 7.25 -8.83
CA LEU A 40 14.58 6.39 -7.67
C LEU A 40 14.33 7.21 -6.41
N LEU A 41 15.13 8.26 -6.17
CA LEU A 41 14.94 9.18 -5.06
C LEU A 41 13.61 9.92 -5.15
N ASP A 42 13.25 10.40 -6.35
CA ASP A 42 11.95 11.03 -6.60
C ASP A 42 10.80 10.05 -6.36
N SER A 43 10.94 8.80 -6.82
CA SER A 43 9.95 7.74 -6.59
C SER A 43 9.78 7.42 -5.10
N LEU A 44 10.88 7.39 -4.34
CA LEU A 44 10.86 7.18 -2.89
C LEU A 44 10.24 8.36 -2.15
N ALA A 45 10.51 9.60 -2.59
CA ALA A 45 9.89 10.80 -2.05
C ALA A 45 8.37 10.81 -2.29
N ILE A 46 7.93 10.41 -3.49
CA ILE A 46 6.51 10.28 -3.83
C ILE A 46 5.86 9.20 -2.97
N LEU A 47 6.46 8.01 -2.88
CA LEU A 47 5.92 6.91 -2.06
C LEU A 47 5.84 7.29 -0.58
N SER A 48 6.89 7.93 -0.05
CA SER A 48 6.93 8.42 1.32
C SER A 48 5.82 9.45 1.58
N LYS A 49 5.61 10.39 0.65
CA LYS A 49 4.54 11.37 0.74
C LYS A 49 3.16 10.73 0.71
N ILE A 50 2.93 9.77 -0.18
CA ILE A 50 1.65 9.05 -0.29
C ILE A 50 1.38 8.26 1.00
N ASN A 51 2.37 7.49 1.48
CA ASN A 51 2.24 6.71 2.70
C ASN A 51 2.04 7.60 3.92
N GLY A 52 2.80 8.69 4.05
CA GLY A 52 2.64 9.67 5.12
C GLY A 52 1.24 10.29 5.11
N MET A 53 0.73 10.68 3.94
CA MET A 53 -0.63 11.20 3.81
C MET A 53 -1.69 10.17 4.20
N SER A 54 -1.50 8.91 3.78
CA SER A 54 -2.41 7.81 4.15
C SER A 54 -2.44 7.62 5.67
N VAL A 55 -1.29 7.58 6.33
CA VAL A 55 -1.20 7.45 7.80
C VAL A 55 -1.91 8.62 8.49
N VAL A 56 -1.71 9.85 8.04
CA VAL A 56 -2.40 11.03 8.59
C VAL A 56 -3.92 10.94 8.41
N GLN A 57 -4.39 10.53 7.23
CA GLN A 57 -5.82 10.36 6.96
C GLN A 57 -6.44 9.25 7.80
N HIS A 58 -5.75 8.13 8.00
CA HIS A 58 -6.20 7.05 8.88
C HIS A 58 -6.25 7.51 10.34
N GLY A 59 -5.24 8.23 10.80
CA GLY A 59 -5.23 8.83 12.14
C GLY A 59 -6.41 9.79 12.34
N ALA A 60 -6.68 10.67 11.37
CA ALA A 60 -7.82 11.58 11.43
C ALA A 60 -9.17 10.82 11.47
N ARG A 61 -9.32 9.76 10.68
CA ARG A 61 -10.52 8.91 10.71
C ARG A 61 -10.69 8.24 12.08
N LEU A 62 -9.62 7.70 12.66
CA LEU A 62 -9.66 7.09 13.99
C LEU A 62 -10.07 8.08 15.07
N ALA A 63 -9.55 9.31 15.04
CA ALA A 63 -9.94 10.37 15.98
C ALA A 63 -11.43 10.70 15.86
N VAL A 64 -11.95 10.90 14.64
CA VAL A 64 -13.38 11.17 14.41
C VAL A 64 -14.26 10.01 14.88
N MET A 65 -13.86 8.76 14.62
CA MET A 65 -14.62 7.59 15.09
C MET A 65 -14.62 7.48 16.62
N GLY A 66 -13.52 7.85 17.28
CA GLY A 66 -13.46 7.94 18.73
C GLY A 66 -14.45 8.96 19.30
N GLU A 67 -14.46 10.18 18.77
CA GLU A 67 -15.41 11.24 19.20
C GLU A 67 -16.87 10.87 18.91
N LEU A 68 -17.13 10.24 17.77
CA LEU A 68 -18.46 9.73 17.44
C LEU A 68 -18.90 8.66 18.43
N LEU A 69 -18.02 7.71 18.77
CA LEU A 69 -18.31 6.67 19.75
C LEU A 69 -18.64 7.29 21.10
N VAL A 70 -17.80 8.20 21.61
CA VAL A 70 -18.05 8.89 22.89
C VAL A 70 -19.41 9.59 22.88
N SER A 71 -19.71 10.33 21.81
CA SER A 71 -20.99 11.04 21.64
C SER A 71 -22.19 10.09 21.65
N VAL A 72 -22.09 8.96 20.96
CA VAL A 72 -23.13 7.94 20.93
C VAL A 72 -23.32 7.31 22.31
N LEU A 73 -22.21 6.96 22.97
CA LEU A 73 -22.24 6.33 24.29
C LEU A 73 -22.84 7.25 25.36
N THR A 74 -22.54 8.56 25.33
CA THR A 74 -23.11 9.52 26.29
C THR A 74 -24.64 9.58 26.28
N HIS A 75 -25.29 9.20 25.18
CA HIS A 75 -26.75 9.21 25.06
C HIS A 75 -27.38 7.81 25.17
N LEU A 76 -26.58 6.75 25.29
CA LEU A 76 -27.07 5.38 25.42
C LEU A 76 -27.35 5.00 26.88
N PRO A 77 -28.51 4.37 27.17
CA PRO A 77 -28.81 3.78 28.47
C PRO A 77 -27.77 2.73 28.86
N THR A 78 -27.43 2.66 30.16
CA THR A 78 -26.39 1.74 30.67
C THR A 78 -26.69 0.27 30.36
N GLU A 79 -27.97 -0.13 30.38
CA GLU A 79 -28.40 -1.49 30.05
C GLU A 79 -28.03 -1.86 28.60
N MET A 80 -28.26 -0.94 27.67
CA MET A 80 -27.93 -1.15 26.25
C MET A 80 -26.42 -1.16 25.99
N ARG A 81 -25.61 -0.50 26.85
CA ARG A 81 -24.14 -0.56 26.75
C ARG A 81 -23.61 -1.97 27.05
N ALA A 82 -24.21 -2.69 27.99
CA ALA A 82 -23.82 -4.06 28.30
C ALA A 82 -24.06 -5.00 27.11
N ASP A 83 -25.23 -4.89 26.47
CA ASP A 83 -25.56 -5.66 25.26
C ASP A 83 -24.61 -5.33 24.09
N ILE A 84 -24.23 -4.05 23.95
CA ILE A 84 -23.25 -3.61 22.95
C ILE A 84 -21.86 -4.21 23.23
N VAL A 85 -21.43 -4.28 24.50
CA VAL A 85 -20.14 -4.90 24.87
C VAL A 85 -20.12 -6.38 24.50
N GLU A 86 -21.19 -7.11 24.77
CA GLU A 86 -21.30 -8.54 24.39
C GLU A 86 -21.26 -8.69 22.88
N SER A 87 -22.12 -7.97 22.14
CA SER A 87 -22.14 -8.02 20.68
C SER A 87 -20.82 -7.59 20.05
N PHE A 88 -20.12 -6.62 20.64
CA PHE A 88 -18.81 -6.17 20.15
C PHE A 88 -17.75 -7.26 20.32
N ARG A 89 -17.72 -7.95 21.46
CA ARG A 89 -16.80 -9.07 21.69
C ARG A 89 -17.04 -10.20 20.69
N ASP A 90 -18.29 -10.61 20.49
CA ASP A 90 -18.62 -11.68 19.54
C ASP A 90 -18.17 -11.35 18.11
N ARG A 91 -18.31 -10.08 17.70
CA ARG A 91 -17.86 -9.60 16.39
C ARG A 91 -16.34 -9.59 16.27
N VAL A 92 -15.63 -9.23 17.33
CA VAL A 92 -14.16 -9.26 17.37
C VAL A 92 -13.67 -10.70 17.33
N ASP A 93 -14.27 -11.60 18.09
CA ASP A 93 -13.90 -13.01 18.09
C ASP A 93 -14.15 -13.66 16.72
N ASN A 94 -15.26 -13.31 16.06
CA ASN A 94 -15.51 -13.72 14.67
C ASN A 94 -14.45 -13.15 13.72
N LEU A 95 -14.11 -11.86 13.84
CA LEU A 95 -13.07 -11.22 13.04
C LEU A 95 -11.71 -11.92 13.23
N MET A 96 -11.35 -12.27 14.46
CA MET A 96 -10.12 -13.00 14.77
C MET A 96 -10.13 -14.41 14.17
N SER A 97 -11.27 -15.12 14.26
CA SER A 97 -11.40 -16.46 13.68
C SER A 97 -11.20 -16.49 12.16
N LEU A 98 -11.66 -15.44 11.47
CA LEU A 98 -11.46 -15.27 10.01
C LEU A 98 -10.00 -14.99 9.65
N SER A 99 -9.22 -14.47 10.60
CA SER A 99 -7.80 -14.21 10.41
C SER A 99 -6.90 -15.39 10.72
N ASP A 100 -7.36 -16.42 11.43
CA ASP A 100 -6.53 -17.59 11.75
C ASP A 100 -6.07 -18.37 10.51
N ASP A 101 -6.82 -18.27 9.40
CA ASP A 101 -6.48 -18.86 8.11
C ASP A 101 -5.27 -18.18 7.42
N ARG A 102 -4.85 -16.99 7.88
CA ARG A 102 -3.69 -16.26 7.36
C ARG A 102 -2.80 -15.89 8.53
N SER A 103 -1.58 -16.42 8.59
CA SER A 103 -0.64 -16.06 9.66
C SER A 103 -0.34 -14.55 9.65
N LEU A 104 -1.10 -13.78 10.41
CA LEU A 104 -0.90 -12.34 10.53
C LEU A 104 0.34 -12.10 11.41
N PRO A 105 1.11 -11.04 11.14
CA PRO A 105 2.23 -10.68 11.99
C PRO A 105 1.78 -10.48 13.44
N GLU A 106 2.57 -10.95 14.41
CA GLU A 106 2.30 -10.77 15.84
C GLU A 106 2.02 -9.30 16.22
N GLN A 107 2.71 -8.38 15.57
CA GLN A 107 2.55 -6.93 15.74
C GLN A 107 1.14 -6.47 15.36
N TYR A 108 0.52 -7.09 14.35
CA TYR A 108 -0.86 -6.78 13.95
C TYR A 108 -1.85 -7.28 15.00
N HIS A 109 -1.66 -8.50 15.52
CA HIS A 109 -2.51 -9.02 16.61
C HIS A 109 -2.43 -8.15 17.85
N SER A 110 -1.24 -7.71 18.25
CA SER A 110 -1.04 -6.82 19.40
C SER A 110 -1.73 -5.46 19.20
N ALA A 111 -1.58 -4.86 18.01
CA ALA A 111 -2.25 -3.60 17.67
C ALA A 111 -3.78 -3.74 17.68
N LEU A 112 -4.30 -4.84 17.13
CA LEU A 112 -5.73 -5.13 17.10
C LEU A 112 -6.31 -5.30 18.51
N LEU A 113 -5.64 -6.08 19.38
CA LEU A 113 -6.06 -6.25 20.78
C LEU A 113 -6.01 -4.93 21.56
N THR A 114 -4.98 -4.10 21.32
CA THR A 114 -4.88 -2.77 21.94
C THR A 114 -6.09 -1.90 21.57
N GLU A 115 -6.49 -1.94 20.30
CA GLU A 115 -7.62 -1.17 19.79
C GLU A 115 -8.97 -1.67 20.32
N VAL A 116 -9.17 -2.99 20.37
CA VAL A 116 -10.37 -3.62 20.96
C VAL A 116 -10.51 -3.23 22.43
N ASN A 117 -9.42 -3.29 23.20
CA ASN A 117 -9.43 -2.91 24.60
C ASN A 117 -9.73 -1.41 24.79
N ARG A 118 -9.26 -0.54 23.89
CA ARG A 118 -9.58 0.89 23.92
C ARG A 118 -11.09 1.12 23.82
N TYR A 119 -11.77 0.46 22.88
CA TYR A 119 -13.21 0.61 22.70
C TYR A 119 -14.03 -0.06 23.81
N LEU A 120 -13.59 -1.21 24.31
CA LEU A 120 -14.21 -1.84 25.48
C LEU A 120 -14.14 -0.96 26.74
N ASN A 121 -13.02 -0.25 26.94
CA ASN A 121 -12.89 0.70 28.04
C ASN A 121 -13.80 1.93 27.88
N ALA A 122 -14.05 2.38 26.65
CA ALA A 122 -14.99 3.49 26.39
C ALA A 122 -16.45 3.11 26.66
N LEU A 123 -16.79 1.83 26.51
CA LEU A 123 -18.14 1.28 26.73
C LEU A 123 -18.49 1.05 28.22
N ARG A 124 -17.49 1.07 29.09
CA ARG A 124 -17.62 0.80 30.53
C ARG A 124 -18.04 2.04 31.32
#